data_AF-A0A330M557-F1
#
_entry.id   AF-A0A330M557-F1
#
_cell.length_a   1.000
_cell.length_b   1.000
_cell.length_c   1.000
_cell.angle_alpha   90.00
_cell.angle_beta   90.00
_cell.angle_gamma   90.00
#
_symmetry.space_group_name_H-M   'P 1'
#
loop_
_entity.id
_entity.type
_entity.pdbx_description
1 polymer ?
#
loop_
_entity_poly.entity_id
_entity_poly.type
_entity_poly.pdbx_seq_one_letter_code
_entity_poly.pdbx_strand_id
1 'polypeptide(L)' 'MTTRVKCPTCQTEVIWNSESKFRPFCSDRCKLIDLGDWASEKHVIPVEPEFGHETLDVEGYDESSFFKED' A
#
# COMPACT_ATOMS: atom_id res chain seq x y z
N MET A 1 -5.63 -7.09 30.87
CA MET A 1 -5.34 -5.77 30.26
C MET A 1 -6.06 -5.70 28.93
N THR A 2 -6.69 -4.58 28.62
CA THR A 2 -7.46 -4.42 27.37
C THR A 2 -6.60 -3.68 26.35
N THR A 3 -6.22 -4.33 25.26
CA THR A 3 -5.44 -3.71 24.19
C THR A 3 -6.27 -2.64 23.49
N ARG A 4 -5.68 -1.47 23.25
CA ARG A 4 -6.30 -0.37 22.50
C ARG A 4 -5.42 0.01 21.32
N VAL A 5 -6.05 0.34 20.20
CA VAL A 5 -5.36 0.74 18.96
C VAL A 5 -6.00 2.01 18.40
N LYS A 6 -5.26 2.78 17.61
CA LYS A 6 -5.82 3.91 16.87
C LYS A 6 -6.35 3.44 15.53
N CYS A 7 -7.54 3.91 15.15
CA CYS A 7 -8.08 3.71 13.81
C CYS A 7 -7.13 4.35 12.78
N PRO A 8 -6.66 3.63 11.75
CA PRO A 8 -5.73 4.17 10.77
C PRO A 8 -6.28 5.38 9.98
N THR A 9 -7.59 5.39 9.73
CA THR A 9 -8.26 6.39 8.91
C THR A 9 -8.53 7.72 9.64
N CYS A 10 -8.91 7.67 10.92
CA CYS A 10 -9.37 8.86 11.66
C CYS A 10 -8.77 9.01 13.06
N GLN A 11 -7.86 8.12 13.45
CA GLN A 11 -7.14 8.10 14.72
C GLN A 11 -7.99 7.94 16.01
N THR A 12 -9.29 7.69 15.88
CA THR A 12 -10.15 7.36 17.02
C THR A 12 -9.65 6.10 17.73
N GLU A 13 -9.67 6.08 19.05
CA GLU A 13 -9.23 4.92 19.85
C GLU A 13 -10.27 3.79 19.78
N VAL A 14 -9.81 2.57 19.49
CA VAL A 14 -10.63 1.36 19.36
C VAL A 14 -10.14 0.31 20.37
N ILE A 15 -11.10 -0.28 21.09
CA ILE A 15 -10.84 -1.37 22.02
C ILE A 15 -10.68 -2.68 21.22
N TRP A 16 -9.59 -3.43 21.45
CA TRP A 16 -9.34 -4.69 20.76
C TRP A 16 -10.13 -5.84 21.40
N ASN A 17 -11.44 -5.92 21.13
CA ASN A 17 -12.34 -6.96 21.62
C ASN A 17 -13.32 -7.44 20.52
N SER A 18 -14.06 -8.53 20.76
CA SER A 18 -15.00 -9.12 19.79
C SER A 18 -16.16 -8.22 19.39
N GLU A 19 -16.53 -7.28 20.26
CA GLU A 19 -17.60 -6.32 20.01
C GLU A 19 -17.22 -5.28 18.95
N SER A 20 -15.92 -4.98 18.83
CA SER A 20 -15.37 -4.09 17.80
C SER A 20 -15.32 -4.79 16.45
N LYS A 21 -16.48 -4.89 15.78
CA LYS A 21 -16.67 -5.66 14.52
C LYS A 21 -15.72 -5.27 13.38
N PHE A 22 -15.28 -4.01 13.34
CA PHE A 22 -14.47 -3.45 12.25
C PHE A 22 -13.00 -3.21 12.62
N ARG A 23 -12.54 -3.70 13.78
CA ARG A 23 -11.14 -3.54 14.23
C ARG A 23 -10.15 -3.91 13.10
N PRO A 24 -9.12 -3.08 12.84
CA PRO A 24 -8.65 -1.94 13.66
C PRO A 24 -9.44 -0.62 13.45
N PHE A 25 -10.45 -0.59 12.59
CA PHE A 25 -11.22 0.61 12.29
C PHE A 25 -12.34 0.86 13.32
N CYS A 26 -12.67 2.13 13.55
CA CYS A 26 -13.74 2.50 14.47
C CYS A 26 -15.15 2.28 13.88
N SER A 27 -15.26 2.12 12.56
CA SER A 27 -16.54 1.96 11.84
C SER A 27 -16.33 1.34 10.46
N ASP A 28 -17.41 0.83 9.86
CA ASP A 28 -17.42 0.32 8.48
C ASP A 28 -17.00 1.39 7.46
N ARG A 29 -17.42 2.65 7.68
CA ARG A 29 -17.01 3.78 6.85
C ARG A 29 -15.49 3.95 6.81
N CYS A 30 -14.80 3.88 7.95
CA CYS A 30 -13.35 4.02 7.98
C CYS A 30 -12.64 2.87 7.26
N LYS A 31 -13.14 1.64 7.43
CA LYS A 31 -12.66 0.46 6.68
C LYS A 31 -12.79 0.65 5.17
N LEU A 32 -13.92 1.19 4.70
CA LEU A 32 -14.16 1.40 3.27
C LEU A 32 -13.32 2.54 2.68
N ILE A 33 -13.07 3.60 3.46
CA ILE A 33 -12.17 4.68 3.04
C ILE A 33 -10.76 4.15 2.83
N ASP A 34 -10.23 3.40 3.80
CA ASP A 34 -8.90 2.79 3.72
C ASP A 34 -8.77 1.89 2.48
N LEU A 35 -9.77 1.02 2.25
CA LEU A 35 -9.84 0.20 1.04
C LEU A 35 -9.86 1.04 -0.25
N GLY A 36 -10.61 2.15 -0.25
CA GLY A 36 -10.67 3.07 -1.38
C GLY A 36 -9.34 3.79 -1.65
N ASP A 37 -8.60 4.14 -0.61
CA ASP A 37 -7.28 4.78 -0.73
C ASP A 37 -6.24 3.79 -1.30
N TRP A 38 -6.31 2.51 -0.95
CA TRP A 38 -5.55 1.45 -1.62
C TRP A 38 -5.94 1.28 -3.08
N ALA A 39 -7.24 1.21 -3.38
CA ALA A 39 -7.74 1.05 -4.74
C ALA A 39 -7.43 2.26 -5.65
N SER A 40 -7.17 3.43 -5.07
CA SER A 40 -6.80 4.65 -5.78
C SER A 40 -5.30 4.98 -5.72
N GLU A 41 -4.47 4.00 -5.36
CA GLU A 41 -3.00 4.12 -5.34
C GLU A 41 -2.46 5.25 -4.44
N LYS A 42 -3.25 5.72 -3.46
CA LYS A 42 -2.76 6.70 -2.48
C LYS A 42 -1.82 6.08 -1.45
N HIS A 43 -1.95 4.78 -1.23
CA HIS A 43 -1.03 3.99 -0.44
C HIS A 43 -0.09 3.23 -1.38
N VAL A 44 1.20 3.54 -1.27
CA VAL A 44 2.27 2.92 -2.06
C VAL A 44 3.34 2.43 -1.10
N ILE A 45 3.84 1.22 -1.34
CA ILE A 45 5.02 0.71 -0.64
C ILE A 45 6.22 1.06 -1.51
N PRO A 46 7.13 1.92 -1.04
CA PRO A 46 8.33 2.23 -1.80
C PRO A 46 9.17 0.97 -1.94
N VAL A 47 9.63 0.70 -3.15
CA VAL A 47 10.56 -0.39 -3.46
C VAL A 47 11.84 0.21 -3.99
N GLU A 48 12.97 -0.30 -3.51
CA GLU A 48 14.24 -0.10 -4.21
C GLU A 48 14.21 -0.93 -5.48
N PRO A 49 14.63 -0.39 -6.63
CA PRO A 49 14.65 -1.14 -7.87
C PRO A 49 15.58 -2.35 -7.72
N GLU A 50 15.10 -3.54 -8.08
CA GLU A 50 15.90 -4.79 -7.98
C GLU A 50 17.18 -4.72 -8.83
N PHE A 51 17.14 -3.93 -9.90
CA PHE A 51 18.25 -3.70 -10.82
C PHE A 51 18.57 -2.21 -10.82
N GLY A 52 19.84 -1.88 -10.64
CA GLY A 52 20.31 -0.50 -10.83
C GLY A 52 20.14 -0.08 -12.28
N HIS A 53 19.98 1.23 -12.52
CA HIS A 53 19.87 1.79 -13.88
C HIS A 53 21.01 1.28 -14.79
N GLU A 54 22.24 1.25 -14.27
CA GLU A 54 23.42 0.75 -15.01
C GLU A 54 23.28 -0.71 -15.47
N THR A 55 22.64 -1.57 -14.68
CA THR A 55 22.40 -2.96 -15.07
C THR A 55 21.31 -3.09 -16.13
N LEU A 56 20.28 -2.23 -16.10
CA LEU A 56 19.22 -2.20 -17.11
C LEU A 56 19.73 -1.70 -18.46
N ASP A 57 20.65 -0.72 -18.44
CA ASP A 57 21.33 -0.20 -19.63
C ASP A 57 22.21 -1.28 -20.29
N VAL A 58 23.00 -2.02 -19.48
CA VAL A 58 23.90 -3.07 -19.98
C VAL A 58 23.14 -4.25 -20.56
N GLU A 59 22.04 -4.67 -19.92
CA GLU A 59 21.22 -5.78 -20.41
C GLU A 59 20.28 -5.36 -21.55
N GLY A 60 20.28 -4.08 -21.94
CA GLY A 60 19.54 -3.56 -23.09
C GLY A 60 18.02 -3.60 -22.91
N TYR A 61 17.54 -3.56 -21.66
CA TYR A 61 16.11 -3.56 -21.32
C TYR A 61 15.47 -2.17 -21.47
N ASP A 62 16.26 -1.09 -21.40
CA ASP A 62 15.78 0.29 -21.64
C ASP A 62 15.65 0.63 -23.14
N GLU A 63 16.30 -0.14 -24.01
CA GLU A 63 16.13 0.00 -25.45
C GLU A 63 14.79 -0.63 -25.86
N SER A 64 13.80 0.23 -26.07
CA SER A 64 12.48 -0.17 -26.60
C SER A 64 12.67 -1.09 -27.81
N SER A 65 11.98 -2.25 -27.79
CA SER A 65 12.12 -3.30 -28.81
C SER A 65 11.84 -2.85 -30.26
N PHE A 66 11.36 -1.61 -30.44
CA PHE A 66 11.12 -0.97 -31.72
C PHE A 66 12.40 -0.69 -32.54
N PHE A 67 13.56 -0.54 -31.91
CA PHE A 67 14.83 -0.22 -32.58
C PHE A 67 15.75 -1.43 -32.84
N LYS A 68 15.28 -2.66 -32.56
CA LYS A 68 16.10 -3.89 -32.66
C LYS A 68 15.91 -4.68 -33.98
N GLU A 69 15.18 -4.16 -34.96
CA GLU A 69 15.03 -4.79 -36.28
C GLU A 69 15.68 -3.91 -37.38
N ASP A 70 16.88 -4.30 -37.81
CA ASP A 70 17.42 -4.07 -39.16
C ASP A 70 17.65 -5.44 -39.83
#